data_AF-A0A7X3U089-F1
#
_entry.id   AF-A0A7X3U089-F1
#
_cell.length_a   1.000
_cell.length_b   1.000
_cell.length_c   1.000
_cell.angle_alpha   90.00
_cell.angle_beta   90.00
_cell.angle_gamma   90.00
#
_symmetry.space_group_name_H-M   'P 1'
#
loop_
_entity.id
_entity.type
_entity.pdbx_description
1 polymer ?
#
loop_
_entity_poly.entity_id
_entity_poly.type
_entity_poly.pdbx_seq_one_letter_code
_entity_poly.pdbx_strand_id
1 'polypeptide(L)'
;MADALGPGYVTEDWSQLNQSLFSALWLEKMAISITIGLIVMVAALNIVASLVLLVMEKSRDIAILKTMGAASRAIMRIFMLQGIVIGAVGTTVGASAGYVLATLLDRYRVISLEVEVYDLSYVPFTVETFDFTVVVIAALVICFAATIYPARQASRLDPAEALRYR
;
A
#
# COMPACT_ATOMS: atom_id res chain seq x y z
N MET A 1 -34.61 -23.70 0.46
CA MET A 1 -35.84 -23.69 -0.36
C MET A 1 -35.84 -24.89 -1.32
N ALA A 2 -35.32 -26.05 -0.90
CA ALA A 2 -35.18 -27.25 -1.74
C ALA A 2 -36.17 -28.38 -1.35
N ASP A 3 -36.77 -28.30 -0.15
CA ASP A 3 -37.72 -29.32 0.33
C ASP A 3 -39.14 -29.20 -0.26
N ALA A 4 -39.40 -28.24 -1.15
CA ALA A 4 -40.72 -28.01 -1.74
C ALA A 4 -40.91 -28.68 -3.13
N LEU A 5 -39.88 -29.29 -3.72
CA LEU A 5 -39.85 -29.67 -5.14
C LEU A 5 -39.62 -31.18 -5.40
N GLY A 6 -40.16 -32.08 -4.57
CA GLY A 6 -40.31 -33.51 -4.90
C GLY A 6 -39.03 -34.35 -5.11
N PRO A 7 -39.09 -35.68 -4.99
CA PRO A 7 -37.93 -36.57 -5.12
C PRO A 7 -37.62 -36.81 -6.60
N GLY A 8 -36.86 -35.91 -7.21
CA GLY A 8 -36.45 -36.01 -8.62
C GLY A 8 -35.81 -34.76 -9.21
N TYR A 9 -35.86 -33.62 -8.51
CA TYR A 9 -35.16 -32.41 -8.91
C TYR A 9 -33.76 -32.34 -8.30
N VAL A 10 -32.73 -32.41 -9.16
CA VAL A 10 -31.36 -32.07 -8.80
C VAL A 10 -31.24 -30.55 -8.93
N THR A 11 -31.08 -29.85 -7.81
CA THR A 11 -30.74 -28.43 -7.82
C THR A 11 -29.23 -28.33 -8.11
N GLU A 12 -28.86 -28.20 -9.38
CA GLU A 12 -27.49 -27.82 -9.74
C GLU A 12 -27.30 -26.35 -9.36
N ASP A 13 -26.48 -26.13 -8.33
CA ASP A 13 -26.09 -24.80 -7.90
C ASP A 13 -25.22 -24.18 -8.99
N TRP A 14 -25.54 -22.97 -9.47
CA TRP A 14 -24.84 -22.30 -10.59
C TRP A 14 -23.33 -22.10 -10.30
N SER A 15 -22.95 -22.15 -9.02
CA SER A 15 -21.57 -22.16 -8.54
C SER A 15 -20.77 -23.42 -8.92
N GLN A 16 -21.43 -24.57 -9.10
CA GLN A 16 -20.80 -25.85 -9.46
C GLN A 16 -20.57 -26.00 -10.97
N LEU A 17 -21.45 -25.48 -11.81
CA LEU A 17 -21.31 -25.54 -13.27
C LEU A 17 -20.16 -24.66 -13.81
N ASN A 18 -19.77 -23.62 -13.07
CA ASN A 18 -18.77 -22.64 -13.49
C ASN A 18 -17.50 -22.64 -12.61
N GLN A 19 -17.25 -23.73 -11.89
CA GLN A 19 -16.17 -23.87 -10.90
C GLN A 19 -14.78 -23.58 -11.47
N SER A 20 -14.55 -23.87 -12.77
CA SER A 20 -13.31 -23.54 -13.49
C SER A 20 -13.13 -22.03 -13.71
N LEU A 21 -14.20 -21.30 -14.04
CA LEU A 21 -14.16 -19.84 -14.17
C LEU A 21 -13.97 -19.16 -12.81
N PHE A 22 -14.64 -19.62 -11.75
CA PHE A 22 -14.40 -19.11 -10.39
C PHE A 22 -12.97 -19.38 -9.90
N SER A 23 -12.42 -20.57 -10.19
CA SER A 23 -11.03 -20.90 -9.86
C SER A 23 -10.03 -20.04 -10.64
N ALA A 24 -10.30 -19.77 -11.92
CA ALA A 24 -9.49 -18.89 -12.75
C ALA A 24 -9.50 -17.44 -12.24
N LEU A 25 -10.68 -16.90 -11.91
CA LEU A 25 -10.82 -15.56 -11.33
C LEU A 25 -10.11 -15.44 -9.97
N TRP A 26 -10.16 -16.48 -9.14
CA TRP A 26 -9.48 -16.49 -7.85
C TRP A 26 -7.96 -16.51 -8.00
N LEU A 27 -7.45 -17.31 -8.95
CA LEU A 27 -6.02 -17.36 -9.28
C LEU A 27 -5.53 -16.01 -9.81
N GLU A 28 -6.29 -15.35 -10.67
CA GLU A 28 -6.00 -14.02 -11.19
C GLU A 28 -5.95 -12.98 -10.06
N LYS A 29 -6.98 -12.95 -9.21
CA LYS A 29 -7.04 -12.01 -8.07
C LYS A 29 -5.87 -12.22 -7.11
N MET A 30 -5.46 -13.46 -6.89
CA MET A 30 -4.29 -13.79 -6.08
C MET A 30 -2.98 -13.29 -6.71
N ALA A 31 -2.79 -13.46 -8.02
CA ALA A 31 -1.60 -12.97 -8.73
C ALA A 31 -1.48 -11.44 -8.67
N ILE A 32 -2.59 -10.72 -8.86
CA ILE A 32 -2.64 -9.25 -8.74
C ILE A 32 -2.32 -8.83 -7.30
N SER A 33 -2.89 -9.51 -6.29
CA SER A 33 -2.62 -9.22 -4.88
C SER A 33 -1.14 -9.36 -4.52
N ILE A 34 -0.49 -10.45 -4.97
CA ILE A 34 0.95 -10.68 -4.74
C ILE A 34 1.78 -9.58 -5.42
N THR A 35 1.46 -9.23 -6.65
CA THR A 35 2.20 -8.21 -7.42
C THR A 35 2.11 -6.83 -6.75
N ILE A 36 0.91 -6.41 -6.35
CA ILE A 36 0.70 -5.15 -5.62
C ILE A 36 1.46 -5.18 -4.30
N GLY A 37 1.40 -6.30 -3.56
CA GLY A 37 2.15 -6.47 -2.32
C GLY A 37 3.66 -6.30 -2.51
N LEU A 38 4.22 -6.84 -3.59
CA LEU A 38 5.65 -6.72 -3.91
C LEU A 38 6.03 -5.27 -4.25
N ILE A 39 5.21 -4.56 -5.02
CA ILE A 39 5.42 -3.12 -5.30
C ILE A 39 5.40 -2.30 -4.01
N VAL A 40 4.43 -2.53 -3.13
CA VAL A 40 4.32 -1.85 -1.83
C VAL A 40 5.56 -2.14 -0.96
N MET A 41 6.04 -3.38 -0.96
CA MET A 41 7.26 -3.77 -0.23
C MET A 41 8.50 -3.03 -0.76
N VAL A 42 8.69 -2.98 -2.08
CA VAL A 42 9.81 -2.25 -2.70
C VAL A 42 9.74 -0.76 -2.40
N ALA A 43 8.54 -0.16 -2.44
CA ALA A 43 8.33 1.24 -2.09
C ALA A 43 8.67 1.52 -0.61
N ALA A 44 8.27 0.63 0.31
CA ALA A 44 8.61 0.75 1.72
C ALA A 44 10.13 0.68 1.96
N LEU A 45 10.83 -0.25 1.28
CA LEU A 45 12.29 -0.34 1.33
C LEU A 45 12.97 0.92 0.79
N ASN A 46 12.42 1.52 -0.26
CA ASN A 46 12.92 2.76 -0.84
C ASN A 46 12.85 3.92 0.18
N ILE A 47 11.71 4.07 0.87
CA ILE A 47 11.55 5.07 1.93
C ILE A 47 12.59 4.85 3.04
N VAL A 48 12.81 3.61 3.46
CA VAL A 48 13.84 3.29 4.47
C VAL A 48 15.22 3.69 3.97
N ALA A 49 15.60 3.31 2.75
CA ALA A 49 16.90 3.64 2.18
C ALA A 49 17.12 5.16 2.07
N SER A 50 16.11 5.89 1.58
CA SER A 50 16.16 7.36 1.49
C SER A 50 16.26 8.03 2.85
N LEU A 51 15.51 7.58 3.86
CA LEU A 51 15.61 8.11 5.22
C LEU A 51 16.99 7.84 5.82
N VAL A 52 17.52 6.62 5.67
CA VAL A 52 18.88 6.29 6.16
C VAL A 52 19.93 7.16 5.47
N LEU A 53 19.85 7.31 4.14
CA LEU A 53 20.77 8.16 3.38
C LEU A 53 20.73 9.61 3.87
N LEU A 54 19.52 10.17 4.06
CA LEU A 54 19.34 11.54 4.54
C LEU A 54 19.91 11.73 5.95
N VAL A 55 19.73 10.74 6.83
CA VAL A 55 20.34 10.74 8.17
C VAL A 55 21.87 10.79 8.06
N MET A 56 22.46 9.99 7.17
CA MET A 56 23.90 9.94 6.96
C MET A 56 24.44 11.26 6.39
N GLU A 57 23.75 11.85 5.41
CA GLU A 57 24.10 13.16 4.83
C GLU A 57 24.00 14.31 5.87
N LYS A 58 22.96 14.30 6.72
CA LYS A 58 22.79 15.29 7.80
C LYS A 58 23.47 14.92 9.11
N SER A 59 24.32 13.90 9.15
CA SER A 59 24.99 13.45 10.37
C SER A 59 25.79 14.55 11.08
N ARG A 60 26.42 15.47 10.34
CA ARG A 60 27.15 16.62 10.88
C ARG A 60 26.23 17.62 11.60
N ASP A 61 25.11 17.98 10.98
CA ASP A 61 24.11 18.88 11.59
C ASP A 61 23.55 18.27 12.88
N ILE A 62 23.31 16.95 12.88
CA ILE A 62 22.86 16.18 14.04
C ILE A 62 23.91 16.19 15.15
N ALA A 63 25.20 16.03 14.80
CA ALA A 63 26.30 16.10 15.75
C ALA A 63 26.42 17.49 16.40
N ILE A 64 26.29 18.57 15.62
CA ILE A 64 26.27 19.95 16.13
C ILE A 64 25.08 20.17 17.07
N LEU A 65 23.89 19.68 16.71
CA LEU A 65 22.72 19.72 17.60
C LEU A 65 22.95 18.96 18.90
N LYS A 66 23.53 17.75 18.86
CA LYS A 66 23.88 16.98 20.06
C LYS A 66 24.90 17.71 20.94
N THR A 67 25.91 18.36 20.37
CA THR A 67 26.91 19.11 21.16
C THR A 67 26.33 20.40 21.77
N MET A 68 25.30 20.99 21.15
CA MET A 68 24.51 22.07 21.75
C MET A 68 23.50 21.58 22.82
N GLY A 69 23.47 20.29 23.14
CA GLY A 69 22.62 19.71 24.19
C GLY A 69 21.30 19.10 23.71
N ALA A 70 21.09 18.92 22.41
CA ALA A 70 19.89 18.25 21.91
C ALA A 70 19.86 16.77 22.32
N ALA A 71 18.76 16.35 22.95
CA ALA A 71 18.57 14.95 23.33
C ALA A 71 18.38 14.06 22.10
N SER A 72 18.92 12.83 22.12
CA SER A 72 18.73 11.82 21.05
C SER A 72 17.25 11.53 20.74
N ARG A 73 16.36 11.77 21.70
CA ARG A 73 14.90 11.66 21.53
C ARG A 73 14.30 12.76 20.66
N ALA A 74 14.87 13.96 20.65
CA ALA A 74 14.46 15.04 19.76
C ALA A 74 14.78 14.71 18.30
N ILE A 75 15.97 14.14 18.05
CA ILE A 75 16.40 13.68 16.73
C ILE A 75 15.47 12.56 16.22
N MET A 76 15.17 11.57 17.07
CA MET A 76 14.21 10.51 16.74
C MET A 76 12.82 11.07 16.37
N ARG A 77 12.33 12.10 17.10
CA ARG A 77 11.03 12.74 16.78
C ARG A 77 11.03 13.42 15.43
N ILE A 78 12.13 14.09 15.03
CA ILE A 78 12.23 14.76 13.72
C ILE A 78 12.09 13.73 12.60
N PHE A 79 12.83 12.62 12.67
CA PHE A 79 12.77 11.57 11.64
C PHE A 79 11.41 10.84 11.63
N MET A 80 10.79 10.62 12.79
CA MET A 80 9.43 10.07 12.84
C MET A 80 8.42 11.02 12.19
N LEU A 81 8.48 12.32 12.49
CA LEU A 81 7.62 13.33 11.86
C LEU A 81 7.84 13.36 10.34
N GLN A 82 9.09 13.27 9.89
CA GLN A 82 9.41 13.27 8.48
C GLN A 82 8.81 12.05 7.75
N GLY A 83 8.93 10.85 8.32
CA GLY A 83 8.29 9.66 7.74
C GLY A 83 6.77 9.73 7.76
N ILE A 84 6.16 10.29 8.81
CA ILE A 84 4.71 10.55 8.86
C ILE A 84 4.28 11.53 7.77
N VAL A 85 5.03 12.62 7.56
CA VAL A 85 4.72 13.62 6.53
C VAL A 85 4.83 13.02 5.14
N ILE A 86 5.91 12.28 4.85
CA ILE A 86 6.08 11.58 3.57
C ILE A 86 4.94 10.57 3.35
N GLY A 87 4.60 9.78 4.37
CA GLY A 87 3.50 8.82 4.33
C GLY A 87 2.14 9.48 4.11
N ALA A 88 1.85 10.58 4.80
CA ALA A 88 0.59 11.32 4.68
C ALA A 88 0.44 11.97 3.29
N VAL A 89 1.49 12.62 2.80
CA VAL A 89 1.49 13.24 1.46
C VAL A 89 1.38 12.16 0.39
N GLY A 90 2.19 11.10 0.47
CA GLY A 90 2.15 9.98 -0.48
C GLY A 90 0.79 9.29 -0.51
N THR A 91 0.19 9.03 0.66
CA THR A 91 -1.14 8.43 0.76
C THR A 91 -2.22 9.35 0.20
N THR A 92 -2.18 10.66 0.51
CA THR A 92 -3.17 11.62 0.01
C THR A 92 -3.10 11.76 -1.51
N VAL A 93 -1.89 11.88 -2.07
CA VAL A 93 -1.67 11.97 -3.52
C VAL A 93 -2.04 10.66 -4.21
N GLY A 94 -1.63 9.51 -3.65
CA GLY A 94 -1.97 8.19 -4.20
C GLY A 94 -3.48 7.90 -4.14
N ALA A 95 -4.14 8.22 -3.04
CA ALA A 95 -5.57 8.03 -2.84
C ALA A 95 -6.40 8.91 -3.79
N SER A 96 -6.03 10.19 -3.91
CA SER A 96 -6.69 11.11 -4.84
C SER A 96 -6.45 10.72 -6.30
N ALA A 97 -5.22 10.41 -6.69
CA ALA A 97 -4.90 9.94 -8.04
C ALA A 97 -5.61 8.62 -8.36
N GLY A 98 -5.66 7.67 -7.42
CA GLY A 98 -6.37 6.40 -7.57
C GLY A 98 -7.88 6.59 -7.74
N TYR A 99 -8.49 7.49 -6.95
CA TYR A 99 -9.91 7.83 -7.09
C TYR A 99 -10.22 8.52 -8.43
N VAL A 100 -9.38 9.47 -8.84
CA VAL A 100 -9.52 10.17 -10.13
C VAL A 100 -9.34 9.19 -11.29
N LEU A 101 -8.35 8.30 -11.23
CA LEU A 101 -8.17 7.27 -12.25
C LEU A 101 -9.36 6.31 -12.30
N ALA A 102 -9.85 5.84 -11.15
CA ALA A 102 -11.02 4.94 -11.11
C ALA A 102 -12.26 5.59 -11.73
N THR A 103 -12.54 6.85 -11.38
CA THR A 103 -13.67 7.61 -11.94
C THR A 103 -13.48 7.93 -13.43
N LEU A 104 -12.26 8.19 -13.87
CA LEU A 104 -11.94 8.41 -15.29
C LEU A 104 -12.09 7.13 -16.11
N LEU A 105 -11.60 5.99 -15.60
CA LEU A 105 -11.74 4.68 -16.25
C LEU A 105 -13.20 4.26 -16.37
N ASP A 106 -14.01 4.52 -15.34
CA ASP A 106 -15.46 4.30 -15.36
C ASP A 106 -16.16 5.23 -16.38
N ARG A 107 -15.76 6.51 -16.40
CA ARG A 107 -16.35 7.52 -17.30
C ARG A 107 -16.03 7.29 -18.77
N TYR A 108 -14.82 6.85 -19.09
CA TYR A 108 -14.38 6.62 -20.46
C TYR A 108 -14.68 5.21 -20.98
N ARG A 109 -15.25 4.30 -20.16
CA ARG A 109 -15.63 2.93 -20.57
C ARG A 109 -14.53 2.23 -21.40
N VAL A 110 -13.27 2.47 -21.03
CA VAL A 110 -12.09 2.14 -21.86
C VAL A 110 -12.02 0.64 -22.16
N ILE A 111 -12.56 -0.20 -21.27
CA ILE A 111 -12.78 -1.62 -21.51
C ILE A 111 -14.23 -1.82 -21.97
N SER A 112 -14.51 -1.42 -23.22
CA SER A 112 -15.74 -1.79 -23.91
C SER A 112 -15.57 -3.25 -24.35
N LEU A 113 -16.07 -4.22 -23.56
CA LEU A 113 -16.18 -5.59 -24.07
C LEU A 113 -17.25 -5.60 -25.17
N GLU A 114 -16.86 -5.94 -26.40
CA GLU A 114 -17.81 -6.24 -27.46
C GLU A 114 -18.76 -7.34 -26.97
N VAL A 115 -20.05 -7.06 -27.09
CA VAL A 115 -21.20 -7.66 -26.36
C VAL A 115 -21.45 -9.14 -26.70
N GLU A 116 -20.58 -9.78 -27.48
CA GLU A 116 -20.92 -11.04 -28.15
C GLU A 116 -20.47 -12.32 -27.41
N VAL A 117 -19.68 -12.23 -26.34
CA VAL A 117 -19.16 -13.42 -25.62
C VAL A 117 -19.35 -13.39 -24.10
N TYR A 118 -19.58 -12.23 -23.48
CA TYR A 118 -19.82 -12.11 -22.04
C TYR A 118 -21.05 -11.23 -21.81
N ASP A 119 -22.09 -11.78 -21.18
CA ASP A 119 -23.35 -11.12 -20.81
C ASP A 119 -23.16 -10.10 -19.65
N LEU A 120 -22.03 -9.38 -19.66
CA LEU A 120 -21.58 -8.41 -18.66
C LEU A 120 -21.14 -7.13 -19.40
N SER A 121 -22.05 -6.17 -19.54
CA SER A 121 -21.87 -4.97 -20.36
C SER A 121 -20.85 -3.94 -19.84
N TYR A 122 -20.16 -4.21 -18.71
CA TYR A 122 -19.05 -3.43 -18.17
C TYR A 122 -18.43 -4.14 -16.96
N VAL A 123 -17.13 -3.92 -16.71
CA VAL A 123 -16.54 -4.21 -15.40
C VAL A 123 -16.86 -3.00 -14.52
N PRO A 124 -17.80 -3.09 -13.55
CA PRO A 124 -18.01 -2.03 -12.59
C PRO A 124 -16.71 -1.83 -11.79
N PHE A 125 -15.96 -0.76 -12.08
CA PHE A 125 -14.92 -0.27 -11.19
C PHE A 125 -15.58 0.46 -10.02
N THR A 126 -16.47 -0.23 -9.30
CA THR A 126 -17.08 0.29 -8.08
C THR A 126 -16.01 0.27 -7.01
N VAL A 127 -15.42 1.44 -6.73
CA VAL A 127 -14.54 1.63 -5.58
C VAL A 127 -15.40 1.48 -4.34
N GLU A 128 -15.38 0.30 -3.74
CA GLU A 128 -16.07 0.07 -2.48
C GLU A 128 -15.35 0.86 -1.38
N THR A 129 -16.10 1.72 -0.68
CA THR A 129 -15.51 2.64 0.31
C THR A 129 -14.78 1.88 1.42
N PHE A 130 -15.22 0.66 1.72
CA PHE A 130 -14.58 -0.23 2.70
C PHE A 130 -13.19 -0.66 2.24
N ASP A 131 -13.07 -1.24 1.03
CA ASP A 131 -11.78 -1.70 0.48
C ASP A 131 -10.80 -0.54 0.33
N PHE A 132 -11.27 0.62 -0.14
CA PHE A 132 -10.43 1.82 -0.26
C PHE A 132 -9.88 2.27 1.11
N THR A 133 -10.74 2.30 2.13
CA THR A 133 -10.33 2.70 3.48
C THR A 133 -9.35 1.70 4.09
N VAL A 134 -9.57 0.40 3.91
CA VAL A 134 -8.66 -0.65 4.37
C VAL A 134 -7.29 -0.51 3.72
N VAL A 135 -7.22 -0.25 2.41
CA VAL A 135 -5.94 -0.05 1.69
C VAL A 135 -5.22 1.20 2.19
N VAL A 136 -5.93 2.32 2.37
CA VAL A 136 -5.35 3.57 2.90
C VAL A 136 -4.78 3.37 4.30
N ILE A 137 -5.53 2.73 5.20
CA ILE A 137 -5.07 2.44 6.56
C ILE A 137 -3.87 1.49 6.53
N ALA A 138 -3.92 0.42 5.74
CA ALA A 138 -2.82 -0.53 5.60
C ALA A 138 -1.55 0.16 5.10
N ALA A 139 -1.66 1.02 4.09
CA ALA A 139 -0.53 1.79 3.55
C ALA A 139 0.10 2.71 4.61
N LEU A 140 -0.73 3.43 5.39
CA LEU A 140 -0.25 4.27 6.48
C LEU A 140 0.45 3.46 7.57
N VAL A 141 -0.11 2.31 7.96
CA VAL A 141 0.48 1.41 8.97
C VAL A 141 1.82 0.85 8.48
N ILE A 142 1.91 0.41 7.23
CA ILE A 142 3.16 -0.09 6.63
C ILE A 142 4.22 1.01 6.58
N CYS A 143 3.84 2.22 6.15
CA CYS A 143 4.76 3.35 6.08
C CYS A 143 5.26 3.76 7.48
N PHE A 144 4.38 3.75 8.47
CA PHE A 144 4.74 3.99 9.87
C PHE A 144 5.68 2.91 10.40
N ALA A 145 5.37 1.63 10.17
CA ALA A 145 6.21 0.50 10.56
C ALA A 145 7.60 0.57 9.93
N ALA A 146 7.67 0.89 8.64
CA ALA A 146 8.92 1.07 7.90
C ALA A 146 9.77 2.22 8.46
N THR A 147 9.14 3.31 8.90
CA THR A 147 9.82 4.50 9.47
C THR A 147 10.47 4.22 10.83
N ILE A 148 9.96 3.25 11.60
CA ILE A 148 10.50 2.95 12.94
C ILE A 148 11.96 2.47 12.88
N TYR A 149 12.32 1.68 11.87
CA TYR A 149 13.67 1.15 11.70
C TYR A 149 14.74 2.26 11.50
N PRO A 150 14.64 3.16 10.51
CA PRO A 150 15.58 4.26 10.32
C PRO A 150 15.55 5.27 11.47
N ALA A 151 14.39 5.53 12.09
CA ALA A 151 14.32 6.43 13.25
C ALA A 151 15.15 5.92 14.44
N ARG A 152 15.15 4.60 14.67
CA ARG A 152 16.01 3.96 15.67
C ARG A 152 17.49 4.01 15.27
N GLN A 153 17.81 3.75 14.00
CA GLN A 153 19.18 3.87 13.47
C GLN A 153 19.74 5.28 13.69
N ALA A 154 18.98 6.33 13.34
CA ALA A 154 19.38 7.72 13.48
C ALA A 154 19.67 8.11 14.94
N SER A 155 18.88 7.61 15.88
CA SER A 155 19.06 7.90 17.31
C SER A 155 20.37 7.33 17.89
N ARG A 156 20.87 6.24 17.30
CA ARG A 156 22.06 5.49 17.72
C ARG A 156 23.35 5.95 17.03
N LEU A 157 23.30 6.92 16.13
CA LEU A 157 24.50 7.51 15.53
C LEU A 157 25.33 8.24 16.60
N ASP A 158 26.54 7.75 16.78
CA ASP A 158 27.51 8.29 17.73
C ASP A 158 28.23 9.51 17.13
N PRO A 159 28.26 10.67 17.80
CA PRO A 159 28.86 11.90 17.25
C PRO A 159 30.34 11.74 16.89
N ALA A 160 31.05 10.84 17.59
CA ALA A 160 32.46 10.57 17.39
C ALA A 160 32.76 9.83 16.07
N GLU A 161 31.83 9.03 15.55
CA GLU A 161 31.98 8.39 14.23
C GLU A 161 31.60 9.34 13.09
N ALA A 162 30.58 10.19 13.28
CA ALA A 162 30.13 11.17 12.28
C ALA A 162 31.19 12.24 11.94
N LEU A 163 32.12 12.53 12.87
CA LEU A 163 33.24 13.46 12.65
C LEU A 163 34.52 12.77 12.14
N ARG A 164 34.58 11.43 12.17
CA ARG A 164 35.77 10.66 11.77
C ARG A 164 35.73 10.21 10.31
N TYR A 165 34.54 10.12 9.71
CA TYR A 165 34.39 9.81 8.30
C TYR A 165 34.29 11.11 7.49
N ARG A 166 35.26 11.29 6.59
CA ARG A 166 35.44 12.45 5.70
C ARG A 166 34.24 12.71 4.81
#